data_AF-A0A330GF87-F1
#
_entry.id   AF-A0A330GF87-F1
#
_cell.length_a   1.000
_cell.length_b   1.000
_cell.length_c   1.000
_cell.angle_alpha   90.00
_cell.angle_beta   90.00
_cell.angle_gamma   90.00
#
_symmetry.space_group_name_H-M   'P 1'
#
loop_
_entity.id
_entity.type
_entity.pdbx_description
1 polymer ?
#
loop_
_entity_poly.entity_id
_entity_poly.type
_entity_poly.pdbx_seq_one_letter_code
_entity_poly.pdbx_strand_id
1 'polypeptide(L)'
;MAHIEIYTKATCPFCHRAKALLNSKGVTFQELPIDGDAVKREEMIQRSGRTTVPQIFIDAQHIGGCDDLYALDARGGLDPLLS
;
A
#
# COMPACT_ATOMS: atom_id res chain seq x y z
N MET A 1 13.82 -9.53 -1.73
CA MET A 1 13.17 -8.78 -0.62
C MET A 1 12.74 -7.44 -1.17
N ALA A 2 11.50 -7.38 -1.62
CA ALA A 2 10.90 -6.18 -2.18
C ALA A 2 10.70 -5.09 -1.12
N HIS A 3 10.87 -3.83 -1.52
CA HIS A 3 10.58 -2.67 -0.69
C HIS A 3 9.09 -2.32 -0.80
N ILE A 4 8.34 -2.59 0.25
CA ILE A 4 6.88 -2.39 0.26
C ILE A 4 6.55 -1.19 1.13
N GLU A 5 5.85 -0.21 0.58
CA GLU A 5 5.37 0.98 1.29
C GLU A 5 3.86 1.06 1.21
N ILE A 6 3.21 1.43 2.30
CA ILE A 6 1.77 1.65 2.34
C ILE A 6 1.45 2.96 3.03
N TYR A 7 0.86 3.90 2.29
CA TYR A 7 0.27 5.10 2.89
C TYR A 7 -1.06 4.75 3.55
N THR A 8 -1.19 5.09 4.82
CA THR A 8 -2.36 4.72 5.63
C THR A 8 -2.96 5.91 6.36
N LYS A 9 -4.19 5.70 6.84
CA LYS A 9 -4.79 6.50 7.91
C LYS A 9 -5.24 5.61 9.05
N ALA A 10 -5.10 6.08 10.28
CA ALA A 10 -5.47 5.38 11.51
C ALA A 10 -6.96 4.98 11.54
N THR A 11 -7.83 5.76 10.91
CA THR A 11 -9.28 5.53 10.87
C THR A 11 -9.74 4.74 9.65
N CYS A 12 -8.83 4.26 8.79
CA CYS A 12 -9.20 3.65 7.52
C CYS A 12 -9.27 2.11 7.60
N PRO A 13 -10.47 1.50 7.49
CA PRO A 13 -10.61 0.04 7.54
C PRO A 13 -9.93 -0.67 6.36
N PHE A 14 -9.86 -0.02 5.19
CA PHE A 14 -9.19 -0.58 4.01
C PHE A 14 -7.67 -0.69 4.19
N CYS A 15 -7.06 0.21 4.96
CA CYS A 15 -5.65 0.12 5.30
C CYS A 15 -5.38 -1.13 6.14
N HIS A 16 -6.23 -1.44 7.12
CA HIS A 16 -6.12 -2.66 7.92
C HIS A 16 -6.23 -3.92 7.06
N ARG A 17 -7.14 -3.94 6.08
CA ARG A 17 -7.30 -5.07 5.16
C ARG A 17 -6.07 -5.28 4.28
N ALA A 18 -5.55 -4.21 3.67
CA ALA A 18 -4.33 -4.30 2.86
C ALA A 18 -3.13 -4.80 3.68
N LYS A 19 -2.95 -4.29 4.90
CA LYS A 19 -1.91 -4.76 5.83
C LYS A 19 -2.08 -6.23 6.21
N ALA A 20 -3.33 -6.67 6.45
CA ALA A 20 -3.61 -8.06 6.77
C ALA A 20 -3.24 -9.00 5.61
N LEU A 21 -3.50 -8.60 4.36
CA LEU A 21 -3.08 -9.36 3.18
C LEU A 21 -1.56 -9.48 3.09
N LEU A 22 -0.83 -8.37 3.21
CA LEU A 22 0.64 -8.38 3.20
C LEU A 22 1.22 -9.21 4.36
N ASN A 23 0.66 -9.09 5.57
CA ASN A 23 1.04 -9.94 6.71
C ASN A 23 0.76 -11.42 6.44
N SER A 24 -0.36 -11.76 5.80
CA SER A 24 -0.70 -13.13 5.42
C SER A 24 0.29 -13.70 4.39
N LYS A 25 0.94 -12.86 3.59
CA LYS A 25 2.00 -13.24 2.66
C LYS A 25 3.37 -13.37 3.35
N GLY A 26 3.47 -13.03 4.63
CA GLY A 26 4.71 -13.12 5.41
C GLY A 26 5.75 -12.07 5.01
N VAL A 27 5.33 -10.96 4.39
CA VAL A 27 6.23 -9.88 3.96
C VAL A 27 6.22 -8.72 4.94
N THR A 28 7.37 -8.07 5.08
CA THR A 28 7.53 -6.82 5.82
C THR A 28 7.21 -5.63 4.93
N PHE A 29 6.50 -4.64 5.47
CA PHE A 29 6.19 -3.40 4.76
C PHE A 29 6.36 -2.19 5.68
N GLN A 30 6.66 -1.04 5.08
CA GLN A 30 6.73 0.25 5.77
C GLN A 30 5.36 0.92 5.74
N GLU A 31 4.82 1.21 6.92
CA GLU A 31 3.61 2.01 7.06
C GLU A 31 3.95 3.52 7.10
N LEU A 32 3.34 4.28 6.20
CA LEU A 32 3.48 5.73 6.06
C LEU A 32 2.15 6.40 6.44
N PRO A 33 1.91 6.68 7.74
CA PRO A 33 0.69 7.34 8.17
C PRO A 33 0.68 8.79 7.67
N ILE A 34 -0.41 9.19 7.02
CA ILE A 34 -0.60 10.56 6.53
C ILE A 34 -1.47 11.42 7.46
N ASP A 35 -1.91 10.87 8.60
CA ASP A 35 -2.69 11.62 9.58
C ASP A 35 -1.84 12.72 10.22
N GLY A 36 -2.25 13.97 10.03
CA GLY A 36 -1.53 15.13 10.57
C GLY A 36 -0.22 15.47 9.87
N ASP A 37 0.15 14.72 8.82
CA ASP A 37 1.38 14.93 8.05
C ASP A 37 1.05 15.37 6.62
N ALA A 38 0.99 16.70 6.44
CA ALA A 38 0.67 17.30 5.14
C ALA A 38 1.71 16.96 4.08
N VAL A 39 2.99 16.84 4.47
CA VAL A 39 4.10 16.54 3.57
C VAL A 39 3.95 15.12 3.01
N LYS A 40 3.70 14.13 3.87
CA LYS A 40 3.45 12.76 3.40
C LYS A 40 2.17 12.64 2.57
N ARG A 41 1.14 13.43 2.88
CA ARG A 41 -0.07 13.47 2.06
C ARG A 41 0.23 14.00 0.66
N GLU A 42 1.01 15.07 0.54
CA GLU A 42 1.43 15.63 -0.75
C GLU A 42 2.32 14.64 -1.52
N GLU A 43 3.28 14.01 -0.84
CA GLU A 43 4.13 12.97 -1.42
C GLU A 43 3.30 11.79 -1.96
N MET A 44 2.32 11.30 -1.17
CA MET A 44 1.39 10.27 -1.61
C MET A 44 0.65 10.70 -2.87
N ILE A 45 0.13 11.93 -2.93
CA ILE A 45 -0.60 12.45 -4.09
C ILE A 45 0.32 12.55 -5.31
N GLN A 46 1.54 13.04 -5.14
CA GLN A 46 2.52 13.15 -6.22
C GLN A 46 2.93 11.78 -6.76
N ARG A 47 3.15 10.79 -5.88
CA ARG A 47 3.56 9.44 -6.28
C ARG A 47 2.42 8.61 -6.87
N SER A 48 1.22 8.72 -6.31
CA SER A 48 0.07 7.86 -6.69
C SER A 48 -0.90 8.52 -7.69
N GLY A 49 -0.85 9.84 -7.84
CA GLY A 49 -1.90 10.61 -8.52
C GLY A 49 -3.27 10.55 -7.83
N ARG A 50 -3.36 9.96 -6.62
CA ARG A 50 -4.59 9.71 -5.89
C ARG A 50 -4.55 10.39 -4.51
N THR A 51 -5.71 10.82 -4.03
CA THR A 51 -5.85 11.48 -2.71
C THR A 51 -6.40 10.54 -1.63
N THR A 52 -6.79 9.33 -2.01
CA THR A 52 -7.42 8.32 -1.15
C THR A 52 -6.37 7.39 -0.54
N VAL A 53 -6.69 6.79 0.60
CA VAL A 53 -5.88 5.72 1.22
C VAL A 53 -6.66 4.41 1.22
N PRO A 54 -5.98 3.24 1.25
CA PRO A 54 -4.52 3.08 1.20
C PRO A 54 -3.94 3.36 -0.19
N GLN A 55 -2.66 3.74 -0.27
CA GLN A 55 -1.86 3.69 -1.50
C GLN A 55 -0.64 2.81 -1.26
N ILE A 56 -0.50 1.75 -2.06
CA ILE A 56 0.53 0.72 -1.89
C ILE A 56 1.55 0.83 -3.02
N PHE A 57 2.82 0.74 -2.65
CA PHE A 57 3.95 0.72 -3.56
C PHE A 57 4.83 -0.50 -3.27
N ILE A 58 5.33 -1.13 -4.33
CA ILE A 58 6.28 -2.25 -4.24
C ILE A 58 7.43 -1.92 -5.18
N ASP A 59 8.66 -1.81 -4.66
CA ASP A 59 9.86 -1.43 -5.43
C ASP A 59 9.66 -0.18 -6.30
N ALA A 60 9.07 0.86 -5.71
CA ALA A 60 8.66 2.11 -6.36
C ALA A 60 7.55 1.99 -7.42
N GLN A 61 7.07 0.79 -7.74
CA GLN A 61 5.90 0.59 -8.58
C GLN A 61 4.62 0.88 -7.79
N HIS A 62 3.77 1.77 -8.33
CA HIS A 62 2.45 2.03 -7.77
C HIS A 62 1.50 0.86 -8.06
N ILE A 63 1.04 0.19 -7.00
CA ILE A 63 0.07 -0.91 -7.10
C ILE A 63 -1.36 -0.37 -7.08
N GLY A 64 -1.61 0.68 -6.30
CA GLY A 64 -2.91 1.29 -6.14
C GLY A 64 -3.46 1.15 -4.73
N GLY A 65 -4.78 1.01 -4.63
CA GLY A 65 -5.48 0.89 -3.36
C GLY A 65 -5.62 -0.54 -2.84
N CYS A 66 -6.48 -0.70 -1.84
CA CYS A 66 -6.79 -2.00 -1.27
C CYS A 66 -7.36 -2.95 -2.34
N ASP A 67 -8.34 -2.49 -3.12
CA ASP A 67 -8.97 -3.34 -4.14
C ASP A 67 -7.99 -3.74 -5.25
N ASP A 68 -7.12 -2.81 -5.67
CA ASP A 68 -6.08 -3.07 -6.67
C ASP A 68 -5.10 -4.15 -6.16
N LEU A 69 -4.71 -4.10 -4.89
CA LEU A 69 -3.84 -5.11 -4.26
C LEU A 69 -4.51 -6.48 -4.19
N TYR A 70 -5.77 -6.55 -3.77
CA TYR A 70 -6.51 -7.82 -3.73
C TYR A 70 -6.76 -8.39 -5.13
N ALA A 71 -7.04 -7.54 -6.12
CA ALA A 71 -7.20 -7.96 -7.51
C ALA A 71 -5.87 -8.51 -8.08
N LEU A 72 -4.75 -7.87 -7.74
CA LEU A 72 -3.40 -8.32 -8.09
C LEU A 72 -3.06 -9.68 -7.45
N ASP A 73 -3.43 -9.86 -6.19
CA ASP A 73 -3.26 -11.13 -5.48
C ASP A 73 -4.12 -12.25 -6.08
N ALA A 74 -5.40 -11.97 -6.32
CA ALA A 74 -6.35 -12.94 -6.87
C ALA A 74 -5.94 -13.47 -8.25
N ARG A 75 -5.23 -12.67 -9.05
CA ARG A 75 -4.67 -13.10 -10.35
C ARG A 75 -3.27 -13.74 -10.25
N GLY A 76 -2.74 -13.93 -9.04
CA GLY A 76 -1.41 -14.49 -8.79
C GLY A 76 -0.24 -13.57 -9.16
N GLY A 77 -0.51 -12.27 -9.36
CA GLY A 77 0.50 -11.29 -9.75
C GLY A 77 1.21 -10.61 -8.58
N LEU A 78 0.75 -10.82 -7.34
CA LEU A 78 1.35 -10.21 -6.16
C LEU A 78 2.63 -10.95 -5.75
N ASP A 79 2.60 -12.27 -5.65
CA ASP A 79 3.73 -13.07 -5.17
C ASP A 79 5.05 -12.84 -5.94
N PRO A 80 5.06 -12.69 -7.28
CA PRO A 80 6.28 -12.37 -8.02
C PRO A 80 6.88 -11.00 -7.67
N LEU A 81 6.06 -10.05 -7.24
CA LEU A 81 6.53 -8.71 -6.83
C LEU A 81 7.05 -8.69 -5.39
N LEU A 82 6.76 -9.73 -4.60
CA LEU A 82 7.16 -9.82 -3.20
C LEU A 82 8.54 -10.50 -2.99
N SER A 83 9.10 -11.08 -4.06
CA SER A 83 10.28 -11.95 -4.05
C SER A 83 11.60 -11.18 -3.87
#